data_AF-A0A353CV09-F1
#
_entry.id   AF-A0A353CV09-F1
#
_cell.length_a   1.000
_cell.length_b   1.000
_cell.length_c   1.000
_cell.angle_alpha   90.00
_cell.angle_beta   90.00
_cell.angle_gamma   90.00
#
_symmetry.space_group_name_H-M   'P 1'
#
loop_
_entity.id
_entity.type
_entity.pdbx_description
1 polymer ?
#
loop_
_entity_poly.entity_id
_entity_poly.type
_entity_poly.pdbx_seq_one_letter_code
_entity_poly.pdbx_strand_id
1 'polypeptide(L)'
;MHTFKADEGDEKGEIEKAILHFLCGVSELHNIGKDENYTMLVHTSGKRSEHAEDVELIQSTLATLSDANAPGFERLRKKLWKVAEDYSKDDPDKIGMFVLKNIRRNSLVEINSSNPKPGKVAEIASPTSLFSFGVGGNIISRGVTFDNLLSMYFTRSVKGKFAQDTYIQRARMFGSRGSYKEYFQLWIPESLMGNWCKCFAFHKLALEALRSGAGAPVWLSDHKTTPTSPASIDRSSVDFEGGEMSFAIFDYDEELIAPLFGRGGRSDTEVLARLREYISDSAFPGYVYNYLLQELTPGSRIISFHRPSGFGTAASKYTDEEKLNIRRTKGIFATNEYARSELPNARHHLKIFHNGNGQARLFYKINGGAIKFIQNRQ
;
A
#
# COMPACT_ATOMS: atom_id res chain seq x y z
N MET A 1 10.60 -10.35 -0.28
CA MET A 1 9.82 -9.43 -1.16
C MET A 1 10.65 -9.20 -2.41
N HIS A 2 10.06 -9.41 -3.59
CA HIS A 2 10.75 -9.29 -4.88
C HIS A 2 10.05 -8.21 -5.70
N THR A 3 10.76 -7.13 -6.02
CA THR A 3 10.24 -6.03 -6.84
C THR A 3 11.05 -5.90 -8.11
N PHE A 4 10.38 -5.61 -9.22
CA PHE A 4 10.99 -5.43 -10.54
C PHE A 4 10.37 -4.22 -11.27
N LYS A 5 11.03 -3.74 -12.32
CA LYS A 5 10.51 -2.64 -13.15
C LYS A 5 9.38 -3.16 -14.04
N ALA A 6 8.33 -2.35 -14.22
CA ALA A 6 7.15 -2.74 -15.00
C ALA A 6 7.36 -2.69 -16.52
N ASP A 7 8.46 -2.09 -16.99
CA ASP A 7 8.70 -1.78 -18.38
C ASP A 7 9.88 -2.62 -18.90
N GLU A 8 9.67 -3.26 -20.06
CA GLU A 8 10.63 -4.02 -20.90
C GLU A 8 10.67 -5.55 -20.71
N GLY A 9 9.78 -6.27 -21.41
CA GLY A 9 10.05 -7.60 -22.01
C GLY A 9 10.38 -8.81 -21.11
N ASP A 10 10.62 -8.61 -19.81
CA ASP A 10 11.11 -9.63 -18.88
C ASP A 10 10.01 -10.24 -18.01
N GLU A 11 8.73 -9.95 -18.27
CA GLU A 11 7.62 -10.51 -17.49
C GLU A 11 7.63 -12.04 -17.48
N LYS A 12 8.03 -12.68 -18.59
CA LYS A 12 8.21 -14.14 -18.70
C LYS A 12 9.40 -14.63 -17.87
N GLY A 13 10.48 -13.85 -17.79
CA GLY A 13 11.64 -14.20 -16.95
C GLY A 13 11.31 -14.05 -15.47
N GLU A 14 10.59 -13.00 -15.09
CA GLU A 14 10.19 -12.74 -13.70
C GLU A 14 9.18 -13.76 -13.18
N ILE A 15 8.19 -14.18 -13.97
CA ILE A 15 7.29 -15.27 -13.56
C ILE A 15 8.02 -16.62 -13.51
N GLU A 16 8.92 -16.95 -14.45
CA GLU A 16 9.74 -18.17 -14.39
C GLU A 16 10.57 -18.19 -13.09
N LYS A 17 11.19 -17.06 -12.76
CA LYS A 17 11.93 -16.89 -11.51
C LYS A 17 11.02 -17.04 -10.29
N ALA A 18 9.82 -16.45 -10.31
CA ALA A 18 8.85 -16.59 -9.23
C ALA A 18 8.41 -18.05 -9.03
N ILE A 19 8.24 -18.83 -10.12
CA ILE A 19 7.94 -20.26 -10.06
C ILE A 19 9.10 -21.01 -9.38
N LEU A 20 10.35 -20.75 -9.78
CA LEU A 20 11.51 -21.40 -9.18
C LEU A 20 11.66 -21.09 -7.69
N HIS A 21 11.46 -19.83 -7.28
CA HIS A 21 11.47 -19.46 -5.86
C HIS A 21 10.32 -20.11 -5.09
N PHE A 22 9.14 -20.26 -5.68
CA PHE A 22 8.04 -20.98 -5.04
C PHE A 22 8.41 -22.44 -4.81
N LEU A 23 8.95 -23.14 -5.81
CA LEU A 23 9.38 -24.53 -5.69
C LEU A 23 10.46 -24.71 -4.60
N CYS A 24 11.49 -23.87 -4.60
CA CYS A 24 12.54 -23.90 -3.57
C CYS A 24 12.01 -23.53 -2.18
N GLY A 25 11.10 -22.57 -2.08
CA GLY A 25 10.48 -22.18 -0.82
C GLY A 25 9.68 -23.31 -0.17
N VAL A 26 8.92 -24.07 -0.97
CA VAL A 26 8.21 -25.27 -0.48
C VAL A 26 9.19 -26.34 -0.02
N SER A 27 10.28 -26.53 -0.76
CA SER A 27 11.35 -27.47 -0.42
C SER A 27 12.02 -27.13 0.92
N GLU A 28 12.33 -25.85 1.14
CA GLU A 28 12.90 -25.37 2.41
C GLU A 28 11.91 -25.50 3.57
N LEU A 29 10.61 -25.26 3.35
CA LEU A 29 9.60 -25.46 4.39
C LEU A 29 9.53 -26.93 4.85
N HIS A 30 9.63 -27.89 3.93
CA HIS A 30 9.74 -29.31 4.29
C HIS A 30 11.06 -29.64 4.98
N ASN A 31 12.15 -29.01 4.54
CA ASN A 31 13.47 -29.18 5.15
C ASN A 31 13.47 -28.80 6.65
N ILE A 32 12.69 -27.78 7.03
CA ILE A 32 12.51 -27.34 8.43
C ILE A 32 11.31 -27.99 9.14
N GLY A 33 10.71 -29.04 8.56
CA GLY A 33 9.65 -29.84 9.19
C GLY A 33 8.22 -29.27 9.07
N LYS A 34 7.97 -28.37 8.11
CA LYS A 34 6.62 -27.90 7.76
C LYS A 34 6.11 -28.65 6.53
N ASP A 35 5.72 -29.89 6.76
CA ASP A 35 5.30 -30.85 5.74
C ASP A 35 3.85 -30.59 5.28
N GLU A 36 3.62 -29.47 4.62
CA GLU A 36 2.30 -29.05 4.13
C GLU A 36 2.30 -28.82 2.62
N ASN A 37 1.10 -28.81 2.03
CA ASN A 37 0.91 -28.38 0.66
C ASN A 37 0.84 -26.85 0.61
N TYR A 38 1.43 -26.25 -0.43
CA TYR A 38 1.47 -24.79 -0.58
C TYR A 38 0.94 -24.33 -1.93
N THR A 39 0.44 -23.10 -1.94
CA THR A 39 -0.14 -22.46 -3.12
C THR A 39 0.71 -21.30 -3.61
N MET A 40 0.85 -21.19 -4.93
CA MET A 40 1.29 -20.00 -5.64
C MET A 40 0.11 -19.41 -6.44
N LEU A 41 -0.11 -18.10 -6.31
CA LEU A 41 -1.08 -17.37 -7.12
C LEU A 41 -0.39 -16.52 -8.17
N VAL A 42 -0.87 -16.58 -9.41
CA VAL A 42 -0.41 -15.77 -10.53
C VAL A 42 -1.54 -14.90 -11.04
N HIS A 43 -1.31 -13.60 -11.00
CA HIS A 43 -2.27 -12.58 -11.40
C HIS A 43 -1.59 -11.47 -12.20
N THR A 44 -1.59 -11.65 -13.52
CA THR A 44 -0.91 -10.75 -14.46
C THR A 44 -1.83 -9.68 -15.04
N SER A 45 -3.02 -10.04 -15.52
CA SER A 45 -3.95 -9.07 -16.09
C SER A 45 -5.42 -9.45 -15.93
N GLY A 46 -6.31 -8.74 -16.64
CA GLY A 46 -7.72 -9.10 -16.77
C GLY A 46 -8.08 -9.68 -18.13
N LYS A 47 -7.11 -9.90 -19.03
CA LYS A 47 -7.33 -10.45 -20.36
C LYS A 47 -7.10 -11.97 -20.33
N ARG A 48 -8.02 -12.72 -20.95
CA ARG A 48 -7.94 -14.18 -21.01
C ARG A 48 -6.73 -14.71 -21.79
N SER A 49 -6.30 -14.02 -22.85
CA SER A 49 -5.15 -14.45 -23.66
C SER A 49 -3.85 -14.47 -22.85
N GLU A 50 -3.65 -13.46 -22.00
CA GLU A 50 -2.45 -13.35 -21.15
C GLU A 50 -2.46 -14.41 -20.03
N HIS A 51 -3.64 -14.80 -19.52
CA HIS A 51 -3.75 -15.93 -18.59
C HIS A 51 -3.40 -17.27 -19.22
N ALA A 52 -3.76 -17.49 -20.49
CA ALA A 52 -3.38 -18.71 -21.20
C ALA A 52 -1.85 -18.81 -21.36
N GLU A 53 -1.18 -17.69 -21.65
CA GLU A 53 0.29 -17.62 -21.70
C GLU A 53 0.93 -17.93 -20.34
N ASP A 54 0.38 -17.42 -19.24
CA ASP A 54 0.88 -17.74 -17.89
C ASP A 54 0.72 -19.24 -17.55
N VAL A 55 -0.44 -19.81 -17.89
CA VAL A 55 -0.72 -21.25 -17.71
C VAL A 55 0.27 -22.09 -18.51
N GLU A 56 0.49 -21.75 -19.79
CA GLU A 56 1.42 -22.44 -20.67
C GLU A 56 2.87 -22.34 -20.15
N LEU A 57 3.26 -21.18 -19.60
CA LEU A 57 4.59 -20.98 -19.04
C LEU A 57 4.81 -21.81 -17.77
N ILE A 58 3.82 -21.89 -16.87
CA ILE A 58 3.89 -22.77 -15.70
C ILE A 58 3.96 -24.24 -16.14
N GLN A 59 3.07 -24.66 -17.06
CA GLN A 59 3.04 -26.04 -17.55
C GLN A 59 4.35 -26.45 -18.22
N SER A 60 4.89 -25.61 -19.09
CA SER A 60 6.15 -25.88 -19.78
C SER A 60 7.31 -25.93 -18.79
N THR A 61 7.39 -25.02 -17.81
CA THR A 61 8.42 -25.04 -16.76
C THR A 61 8.38 -26.34 -15.95
N LEU A 62 7.18 -26.75 -15.49
CA LEU A 62 6.98 -27.98 -14.72
C LEU A 62 7.29 -29.23 -15.56
N ALA A 63 6.84 -29.26 -16.82
CA ALA A 63 7.08 -30.36 -17.75
C ALA A 63 8.58 -30.53 -18.04
N THR A 64 9.27 -29.44 -18.36
CA THR A 64 10.72 -29.46 -18.61
C THR A 64 11.49 -29.92 -17.37
N LEU A 65 11.15 -29.48 -16.16
CA LEU A 65 11.81 -29.97 -14.93
C LEU A 65 11.48 -31.43 -14.59
N SER A 66 10.40 -31.99 -15.14
CA SER A 66 9.96 -33.38 -14.89
C SER A 66 10.58 -34.44 -15.81
N ASP A 67 11.29 -34.01 -16.85
CA ASP A 67 11.96 -34.85 -17.84
C ASP A 67 13.40 -34.36 -18.09
N ALA A 68 14.38 -35.14 -17.65
CA ALA A 68 15.80 -34.83 -17.81
C ALA A 68 16.24 -34.78 -19.28
N ASN A 69 15.48 -35.37 -20.20
CA ASN A 69 15.77 -35.35 -21.64
C ASN A 69 15.11 -34.15 -22.36
N ALA A 70 14.28 -33.37 -21.66
CA ALA A 70 13.57 -32.27 -22.28
C ALA A 70 14.54 -31.17 -22.77
N PRO A 71 14.30 -30.59 -23.97
CA PRO A 71 15.04 -29.42 -24.41
C PRO A 71 14.94 -28.28 -23.38
N GLY A 72 16.08 -27.82 -22.87
CA GLY A 72 16.14 -26.75 -21.86
C GLY A 72 16.14 -27.22 -20.40
N PHE A 73 16.09 -28.53 -20.11
CA PHE A 73 16.21 -29.06 -18.75
C PHE A 73 17.45 -28.53 -18.03
N GLU A 74 18.65 -28.70 -18.61
CA GLU A 74 19.89 -28.23 -17.99
C GLU A 74 19.92 -26.71 -17.75
N ARG A 75 19.25 -25.93 -18.62
CA ARG A 75 19.13 -24.48 -18.43
C ARG A 75 18.27 -24.16 -17.22
N LEU A 76 17.08 -24.77 -17.10
CA LEU A 76 16.19 -24.58 -15.97
C LEU A 76 16.77 -25.16 -14.67
N ARG A 77 17.44 -26.31 -14.75
CA ARG A 77 18.14 -26.93 -13.62
C ARG A 77 19.20 -26.00 -13.04
N LYS A 78 20.05 -25.39 -13.89
CA LYS A 78 21.05 -24.41 -13.44
C LYS A 78 20.39 -23.20 -12.75
N LYS A 79 19.28 -22.69 -13.30
CA LYS A 79 18.53 -21.60 -12.65
C LYS A 79 17.92 -22.03 -11.31
N LEU A 80 17.36 -23.24 -11.24
CA LEU A 80 16.80 -23.80 -10.01
C LEU A 80 17.86 -23.91 -8.92
N TRP A 81 19.05 -24.43 -9.24
CA TRP A 81 20.16 -24.53 -8.30
C TRP A 81 20.64 -23.16 -7.81
N LYS A 82 20.75 -22.19 -8.72
CA LYS A 82 21.08 -20.82 -8.35
C LYS A 82 20.06 -20.22 -7.39
N VAL A 83 18.76 -20.50 -7.57
CA VAL A 83 17.72 -20.08 -6.63
C VAL A 83 17.79 -20.87 -5.33
N ALA A 84 18.16 -22.16 -5.36
CA ALA A 84 18.30 -22.98 -4.16
C ALA A 84 19.38 -22.45 -3.20
N GLU A 85 20.46 -21.86 -3.73
CA GLU A 85 21.51 -21.18 -2.95
C GLU A 85 20.96 -20.03 -2.09
N ASP A 86 19.86 -19.39 -2.50
CA ASP A 86 19.21 -18.32 -1.72
C ASP A 86 18.47 -18.87 -0.49
N TYR A 87 18.08 -20.15 -0.49
CA TYR A 87 17.32 -20.79 0.60
C TYR A 87 18.22 -21.59 1.55
N SER A 88 19.23 -22.27 1.02
CA SER A 88 20.17 -23.07 1.80
C SER A 88 21.57 -22.85 1.27
N LYS A 89 22.40 -22.15 2.05
CA LYS A 89 23.82 -21.92 1.69
C LYS A 89 24.68 -23.17 1.93
N ASP A 90 24.32 -23.94 2.94
CA ASP A 90 25.10 -25.10 3.37
C ASP A 90 24.79 -26.34 2.53
N ASP A 91 23.56 -26.46 2.02
CA ASP A 91 23.12 -27.59 1.19
C ASP A 91 22.04 -27.18 0.16
N PRO A 92 22.42 -26.47 -0.92
CA PRO A 92 21.52 -26.16 -2.04
C PRO A 92 21.05 -27.42 -2.79
N ASP A 93 21.88 -28.48 -2.78
CA ASP A 93 21.60 -29.73 -3.48
C ASP A 93 20.38 -30.42 -2.90
N LYS A 94 20.23 -30.46 -1.58
CA LYS A 94 19.03 -30.99 -0.91
C LYS A 94 17.76 -30.28 -1.36
N ILE A 95 17.81 -28.96 -1.50
CA ILE A 95 16.67 -28.15 -1.93
C ILE A 95 16.31 -28.47 -3.39
N GLY A 96 17.28 -28.41 -4.30
CA GLY A 96 17.09 -28.66 -5.73
C GLY A 96 16.64 -30.10 -6.02
N MET A 97 17.24 -31.07 -5.34
CA MET A 97 16.90 -32.50 -5.49
C MET A 97 15.50 -32.81 -4.97
N PHE A 98 15.09 -32.20 -3.85
CA PHE A 98 13.71 -32.35 -3.36
C PHE A 98 12.70 -31.83 -4.39
N VAL A 99 12.97 -30.68 -5.01
CA VAL A 99 12.12 -30.13 -6.07
C VAL A 99 12.02 -31.11 -7.24
N LEU A 100 13.14 -31.55 -7.82
CA LEU A 100 13.13 -32.46 -8.96
C LEU A 100 12.43 -33.79 -8.64
N LYS A 101 12.66 -34.35 -7.45
CA LYS A 101 12.03 -35.61 -7.01
C LYS A 101 10.52 -35.49 -6.88
N ASN A 102 10.02 -34.33 -6.44
CA ASN A 102 8.60 -34.13 -6.16
C ASN A 102 7.86 -33.32 -7.23
N ILE A 103 8.52 -32.87 -8.30
CA ILE A 103 7.95 -31.91 -9.27
C ILE A 103 6.62 -32.37 -9.86
N ARG A 104 6.39 -33.69 -9.98
CA ARG A 104 5.14 -34.29 -10.48
C ARG A 104 3.97 -34.18 -9.49
N ARG A 105 4.21 -33.87 -8.22
CA ARG A 105 3.19 -33.60 -7.19
C ARG A 105 2.69 -32.16 -7.28
N ASN A 106 2.27 -31.75 -8.47
CA ASN A 106 1.77 -30.41 -8.73
C ASN A 106 0.28 -30.41 -9.13
N SER A 107 -0.38 -29.28 -8.95
CA SER A 107 -1.70 -29.03 -9.53
C SER A 107 -1.74 -27.62 -10.10
N LEU A 108 -2.35 -27.45 -11.26
CA LEU A 108 -2.53 -26.14 -11.90
C LEU A 108 -4.00 -25.94 -12.24
N VAL A 109 -4.54 -24.83 -11.75
CA VAL A 109 -5.93 -24.47 -11.95
C VAL A 109 -6.03 -23.06 -12.52
N GLU A 110 -6.63 -22.97 -13.71
CA GLU A 110 -7.05 -21.70 -14.29
C GLU A 110 -8.42 -21.30 -13.71
N ILE A 111 -8.46 -20.12 -13.08
CA ILE A 111 -9.62 -19.56 -12.41
C ILE A 111 -10.32 -18.59 -13.37
N ASN A 112 -11.59 -18.85 -13.69
CA ASN A 112 -12.41 -18.18 -14.71
C ASN A 112 -12.16 -18.60 -16.17
N SER A 113 -11.88 -19.89 -16.41
CA SER A 113 -11.92 -20.45 -17.76
C SER A 113 -13.33 -20.38 -18.36
N SER A 114 -13.45 -20.44 -19.68
CA SER A 114 -14.72 -20.44 -20.43
C SER A 114 -15.69 -21.55 -20.01
N ASN A 115 -15.21 -22.60 -19.34
CA ASN A 115 -15.98 -23.68 -18.75
C ASN A 115 -15.67 -23.82 -17.24
N PRO A 116 -16.29 -23.01 -16.37
CA PRO A 116 -16.07 -23.10 -14.93
C PRO A 116 -16.56 -24.46 -14.42
N LYS A 117 -15.64 -25.33 -14.01
CA LYS A 117 -15.97 -26.55 -13.28
C LYS A 117 -16.21 -26.20 -11.80
N PRO A 118 -17.36 -26.54 -11.21
CA PRO A 118 -17.60 -26.36 -9.78
C PRO A 118 -16.50 -27.04 -8.95
N GLY A 119 -16.07 -26.43 -7.85
CA GLY A 119 -15.10 -27.03 -6.90
C GLY A 119 -13.62 -26.68 -7.11
N LYS A 120 -13.20 -26.29 -8.33
CA LYS A 120 -11.79 -26.00 -8.63
C LYS A 120 -11.15 -24.85 -7.84
N VAL A 121 -11.95 -23.86 -7.43
CA VAL A 121 -11.46 -22.76 -6.58
C VAL A 121 -11.19 -23.26 -5.16
N ALA A 122 -11.98 -24.22 -4.66
CA ALA A 122 -11.79 -24.82 -3.35
C ALA A 122 -10.50 -25.66 -3.28
N GLU A 123 -10.16 -26.35 -4.39
CA GLU A 123 -8.91 -27.14 -4.50
C GLU A 123 -7.62 -26.30 -4.41
N ILE A 124 -7.70 -24.99 -4.72
CA ILE A 124 -6.57 -24.06 -4.58
C ILE A 124 -6.65 -23.32 -3.23
N ALA A 125 -7.87 -23.00 -2.78
CA ALA A 125 -8.10 -22.37 -1.49
C ALA A 125 -7.57 -23.25 -0.35
N SER A 126 -7.63 -24.58 -0.49
CA SER A 126 -6.95 -25.52 0.38
C SER A 126 -6.15 -26.51 -0.50
N PRO A 127 -4.83 -26.35 -0.63
CA PRO A 127 -4.04 -27.04 -1.65
C PRO A 127 -3.97 -28.55 -1.44
N THR A 128 -4.27 -29.30 -2.50
CA THR A 128 -4.28 -30.78 -2.52
C THR A 128 -2.98 -31.41 -2.99
N SER A 129 -2.11 -30.63 -3.64
CA SER A 129 -0.81 -31.06 -4.15
C SER A 129 0.32 -30.26 -3.48
N LEU A 130 1.52 -30.85 -3.46
CA LEU A 130 2.70 -30.22 -2.86
C LEU A 130 2.97 -28.83 -3.45
N PHE A 131 2.89 -28.74 -4.78
CA PHE A 131 3.02 -27.51 -5.54
C PHE A 131 1.69 -27.16 -6.22
N SER A 132 0.86 -26.34 -5.60
CA SER A 132 -0.41 -25.89 -6.18
C SER A 132 -0.28 -24.51 -6.81
N PHE A 133 -0.81 -24.36 -8.02
CA PHE A 133 -0.77 -23.12 -8.80
C PHE A 133 -2.19 -22.66 -9.15
N GLY A 134 -2.52 -21.41 -8.84
CA GLY A 134 -3.76 -20.76 -9.25
C GLY A 134 -3.47 -19.58 -10.17
N VAL A 135 -3.99 -19.62 -11.40
CA VAL A 135 -3.85 -18.51 -12.38
C VAL A 135 -5.22 -17.88 -12.58
N GLY A 136 -5.36 -16.57 -12.45
CA GLY A 136 -6.65 -15.94 -12.74
C GLY A 136 -6.74 -14.44 -12.62
N GLY A 137 -7.79 -13.89 -13.24
CA GLY A 137 -7.96 -12.44 -13.43
C GLY A 137 -8.89 -11.72 -12.44
N ASN A 138 -10.04 -12.27 -12.04
CA ASN A 138 -11.03 -11.47 -11.28
C ASN A 138 -11.46 -12.09 -9.93
N ILE A 139 -11.27 -13.39 -9.70
CA ILE A 139 -11.76 -14.07 -8.48
C ILE A 139 -10.82 -13.91 -7.27
N ILE A 140 -9.54 -13.63 -7.47
CA ILE A 140 -8.56 -13.40 -6.38
C ILE A 140 -8.92 -12.16 -5.52
N SER A 141 -9.97 -11.40 -5.88
CA SER A 141 -10.31 -10.12 -5.26
C SER A 141 -11.53 -10.09 -4.34
N ARG A 142 -12.30 -11.18 -4.18
CA ARG A 142 -13.58 -11.14 -3.43
C ARG A 142 -13.76 -12.28 -2.42
N GLY A 143 -13.03 -12.20 -1.31
CA GLY A 143 -13.38 -12.93 -0.08
C GLY A 143 -12.93 -14.40 0.00
N VAL A 144 -12.21 -14.91 -1.00
CA VAL A 144 -11.53 -16.20 -0.90
C VAL A 144 -10.20 -16.00 -0.19
N THR A 145 -9.99 -16.77 0.88
CA THR A 145 -8.70 -16.88 1.57
C THR A 145 -8.04 -18.16 1.10
N PHE A 146 -6.73 -18.11 0.84
CA PHE A 146 -5.96 -19.27 0.40
C PHE A 146 -5.10 -19.76 1.56
N ASP A 147 -5.40 -20.96 2.03
CA ASP A 147 -4.60 -21.69 3.00
C ASP A 147 -3.23 -21.97 2.38
N ASN A 148 -2.18 -21.78 3.18
CA ASN A 148 -0.80 -22.06 2.76
C ASN A 148 -0.38 -21.33 1.48
N LEU A 149 -0.88 -20.09 1.29
CA LEU A 149 -0.42 -19.20 0.24
C LEU A 149 1.02 -18.75 0.50
N LEU A 150 1.97 -19.40 -0.18
CA LEU A 150 3.40 -19.13 -0.02
C LEU A 150 3.92 -18.07 -0.98
N SER A 151 3.42 -18.05 -2.23
CA SER A 151 3.92 -17.14 -3.26
C SER A 151 2.80 -16.45 -4.02
N MET A 152 2.99 -15.18 -4.35
CA MET A 152 2.07 -14.41 -5.19
C MET A 152 2.83 -13.60 -6.22
N TYR A 153 2.51 -13.81 -7.49
CA TYR A 153 2.91 -12.98 -8.62
C TYR A 153 1.78 -12.05 -9.03
N PHE A 154 1.96 -10.74 -8.85
CA PHE A 154 0.92 -9.73 -9.09
C PHE A 154 1.47 -8.58 -9.94
N THR A 155 1.16 -8.57 -11.23
CA THR A 155 1.55 -7.48 -12.16
C THR A 155 0.37 -6.66 -12.68
N ARG A 156 -0.86 -7.01 -12.28
CA ARG A 156 -2.05 -6.31 -12.79
C ARG A 156 -2.08 -4.84 -12.39
N SER A 157 -1.85 -3.98 -13.37
CA SER A 157 -2.13 -2.56 -13.29
C SER A 157 -3.63 -2.28 -13.42
N VAL A 158 -4.10 -1.19 -12.81
CA VAL A 158 -5.47 -0.67 -13.01
C VAL A 158 -5.43 0.42 -14.07
N LYS A 159 -6.36 0.39 -15.03
CA LYS A 159 -6.52 1.45 -16.04
C LYS A 159 -6.97 2.80 -15.45
N GLY A 160 -7.49 2.79 -14.23
CA GLY A 160 -7.99 3.97 -13.52
C GLY A 160 -7.32 4.15 -12.17
N LYS A 161 -8.04 4.76 -11.23
CA LYS A 161 -7.54 4.93 -9.85
C LYS A 161 -7.58 3.61 -9.09
N PHE A 162 -6.62 3.44 -8.20
CA PHE A 162 -6.61 2.43 -7.15
C PHE A 162 -7.71 2.75 -6.14
N ALA A 163 -8.63 1.82 -5.91
CA ALA A 163 -9.65 1.97 -4.88
C ALA A 163 -9.19 1.27 -3.60
N GLN A 164 -9.08 2.00 -2.48
CA GLN A 164 -8.55 1.49 -1.22
C GLN A 164 -9.35 0.27 -0.77
N ASP A 165 -10.68 0.37 -0.75
CA ASP A 165 -11.59 -0.74 -0.42
C ASP A 165 -11.26 -2.04 -1.16
N THR A 166 -10.99 -1.96 -2.46
CA THR A 166 -10.69 -3.08 -3.33
C THR A 166 -9.35 -3.71 -2.97
N TYR A 167 -8.33 -2.91 -2.69
CA TYR A 167 -7.00 -3.42 -2.33
C TYR A 167 -6.93 -3.94 -0.89
N ILE A 168 -7.71 -3.38 0.04
CA ILE A 168 -7.88 -3.93 1.39
C ILE A 168 -8.62 -5.26 1.33
N GLN A 169 -9.67 -5.36 0.51
CA GLN A 169 -10.36 -6.63 0.28
C GLN A 169 -9.43 -7.68 -0.33
N ARG A 170 -8.61 -7.30 -1.32
CA ARG A 170 -7.57 -8.18 -1.88
C ARG A 170 -6.58 -8.62 -0.80
N ALA A 171 -6.16 -7.73 0.09
CA ALA A 171 -5.24 -8.09 1.16
C ALA A 171 -5.77 -9.19 2.10
N ARG A 172 -7.09 -9.45 2.12
CA ARG A 172 -7.66 -10.58 2.87
C ARG A 172 -7.28 -11.95 2.31
N MET A 173 -7.01 -12.06 1.00
CA MET A 173 -6.66 -13.33 0.35
C MET A 173 -5.40 -13.97 0.95
N PHE A 174 -4.56 -13.14 1.56
CA PHE A 174 -3.32 -13.51 2.20
C PHE A 174 -3.47 -14.30 3.50
N GLY A 175 -4.65 -14.29 4.11
CA GLY A 175 -4.97 -15.08 5.30
C GLY A 175 -4.05 -14.86 6.50
N SER A 176 -4.20 -15.72 7.51
CA SER A 176 -3.24 -15.84 8.61
C SER A 176 -2.15 -16.83 8.21
N ARG A 177 -0.90 -16.36 8.09
CA ARG A 177 0.23 -17.18 7.61
C ARG A 177 0.97 -17.95 8.70
N GLY A 178 0.46 -17.93 9.94
CA GLY A 178 0.99 -18.67 11.07
C GLY A 178 2.53 -18.74 11.09
N SER A 179 3.04 -19.97 10.98
CA SER A 179 4.46 -20.31 11.09
C SER A 179 5.28 -20.09 9.81
N TYR A 180 4.68 -19.95 8.62
CA TYR A 180 5.42 -19.83 7.34
C TYR A 180 5.52 -18.38 6.82
N LYS A 181 5.03 -17.40 7.59
CA LYS A 181 5.00 -15.97 7.23
C LYS A 181 6.31 -15.42 6.68
N GLU A 182 7.45 -15.80 7.27
CA GLU A 182 8.78 -15.30 6.89
C GLU A 182 9.23 -15.78 5.51
N TYR A 183 8.66 -16.88 5.03
CA TYR A 183 8.94 -17.48 3.72
C TYR A 183 8.00 -16.96 2.63
N PHE A 184 7.05 -16.08 2.95
CA PHE A 184 6.10 -15.55 1.99
C PHE A 184 6.77 -14.70 0.92
N GLN A 185 6.45 -15.00 -0.34
CA GLN A 185 7.03 -14.36 -1.52
C GLN A 185 5.98 -13.50 -2.20
N LEU A 186 6.25 -12.20 -2.28
CA LEU A 186 5.47 -11.26 -3.09
C LEU A 186 6.32 -10.77 -4.25
N TRP A 187 5.86 -11.03 -5.46
CA TRP A 187 6.44 -10.59 -6.73
C TRP A 187 5.53 -9.53 -7.33
N ILE A 188 5.99 -8.29 -7.33
CA ILE A 188 5.17 -7.14 -7.69
C ILE A 188 6.02 -6.02 -8.33
N PRO A 189 5.55 -5.36 -9.40
CA PRO A 189 6.27 -4.22 -9.95
C PRO A 189 6.42 -3.10 -8.92
N GLU A 190 7.58 -2.43 -8.92
CA GLU A 190 7.90 -1.37 -7.95
C GLU A 190 6.85 -0.24 -7.94
N SER A 191 6.42 0.17 -9.15
CA SER A 191 5.38 1.18 -9.33
C SER A 191 4.03 0.75 -8.74
N LEU A 192 3.70 -0.54 -8.81
CA LEU A 192 2.46 -1.10 -8.29
C LEU A 192 2.51 -1.21 -6.76
N MET A 193 3.66 -1.61 -6.21
CA MET A 193 3.90 -1.67 -4.78
C MET A 193 3.78 -0.30 -4.11
N GLY A 194 4.35 0.75 -4.72
CA GLY A 194 4.20 2.11 -4.21
C GLY A 194 2.74 2.56 -4.08
N ASN A 195 1.90 2.19 -5.06
CA ASN A 195 0.46 2.49 -5.02
C ASN A 195 -0.28 1.65 -3.96
N TRP A 196 0.10 0.37 -3.78
CA TRP A 196 -0.46 -0.48 -2.72
C TRP A 196 -0.17 0.08 -1.34
N CYS A 197 1.11 0.37 -1.04
CA CYS A 197 1.52 0.96 0.23
C CYS A 197 0.74 2.25 0.52
N LYS A 198 0.56 3.10 -0.49
CA LYS A 198 -0.25 4.32 -0.36
C LYS A 198 -1.71 4.02 -0.03
N CYS A 199 -2.33 3.04 -0.68
CA CYS A 199 -3.71 2.64 -0.38
C CYS A 199 -3.87 2.21 1.08
N PHE A 200 -2.95 1.37 1.58
CA PHE A 200 -2.98 0.89 2.96
C PHE A 200 -2.70 2.00 3.96
N ALA A 201 -1.76 2.90 3.65
CA ALA A 201 -1.48 4.07 4.47
C ALA A 201 -2.73 4.96 4.58
N PHE A 202 -3.33 5.37 3.45
CA PHE A 202 -4.52 6.21 3.45
C PHE A 202 -5.70 5.58 4.19
N HIS A 203 -5.90 4.28 4.03
CA HIS A 203 -6.95 3.58 4.77
C HIS A 203 -6.67 3.52 6.28
N LYS A 204 -5.42 3.21 6.67
CA LYS A 204 -5.01 3.17 8.08
C LYS A 204 -5.24 4.54 8.74
N LEU A 205 -4.91 5.62 8.05
CA LEU A 205 -5.14 6.99 8.54
C LEU A 205 -6.63 7.28 8.76
N ALA A 206 -7.48 6.89 7.81
CA ALA A 206 -8.92 7.04 7.98
C ALA A 206 -9.46 6.23 9.19
N LEU A 207 -8.94 5.02 9.43
CA LEU A 207 -9.31 4.22 10.59
C LEU A 207 -8.82 4.81 11.92
N GLU A 208 -7.62 5.38 11.96
CA GLU A 208 -7.10 6.04 13.16
C GLU A 208 -7.89 7.31 13.50
N ALA A 209 -8.30 8.08 12.49
CA ALA A 209 -9.18 9.23 12.67
C ALA A 209 -10.54 8.86 13.28
N LEU A 210 -11.10 7.70 12.88
CA LEU A 210 -12.31 7.15 13.50
C LEU A 210 -12.10 6.77 14.97
N ARG A 211 -10.96 6.15 15.28
CA ARG A 211 -10.65 5.67 16.64
C ARG A 211 -10.35 6.78 17.63
N SER A 212 -9.85 7.93 17.17
CA SER A 212 -9.56 9.08 18.04
C SER A 212 -10.81 9.83 18.52
N GLY A 213 -12.02 9.39 18.14
CA GLY A 213 -13.27 10.02 18.59
C GLY A 213 -13.49 11.44 18.05
N ALA A 214 -12.72 11.85 17.05
CA ALA A 214 -12.70 13.21 16.50
C ALA A 214 -13.87 13.54 15.55
N GLY A 215 -14.92 12.71 15.53
CA GLY A 215 -16.10 12.87 14.66
C GLY A 215 -16.05 12.01 13.40
N ALA A 216 -16.62 12.52 12.30
CA ALA A 216 -16.80 11.79 11.05
C ALA A 216 -15.46 11.34 10.42
N PRO A 217 -15.41 10.17 9.76
CA PRO A 217 -14.19 9.67 9.12
C PRO A 217 -13.69 10.65 8.06
N VAL A 218 -12.37 10.90 8.08
CA VAL A 218 -11.69 11.63 7.01
C VAL A 218 -11.05 10.62 6.08
N TRP A 219 -11.57 10.51 4.86
CA TRP A 219 -11.00 9.64 3.85
C TRP A 219 -10.04 10.41 2.94
N LEU A 220 -8.86 9.84 2.68
CA LEU A 220 -7.86 10.45 1.80
C LEU A 220 -7.99 9.90 0.38
N SER A 221 -7.84 10.74 -0.63
CA SER A 221 -7.80 10.37 -2.05
C SER A 221 -6.73 11.17 -2.77
N ASP A 222 -6.21 10.72 -3.92
CA ASP A 222 -5.32 11.50 -4.78
C ASP A 222 -5.62 11.26 -6.27
N HIS A 223 -4.74 11.71 -7.16
CA HIS A 223 -4.90 11.50 -8.59
C HIS A 223 -4.81 10.01 -9.01
N LYS A 224 -4.16 9.15 -8.22
CA LYS A 224 -4.03 7.69 -8.46
C LYS A 224 -4.85 6.82 -7.50
N THR A 225 -5.34 7.32 -6.38
CA THR A 225 -5.94 6.55 -5.29
C THR A 225 -7.26 7.16 -4.84
N THR A 226 -8.26 6.34 -4.54
CA THR A 226 -9.59 6.77 -4.05
C THR A 226 -10.04 5.84 -2.91
N PRO A 227 -10.79 6.31 -1.90
CA PRO A 227 -11.30 5.47 -0.82
C PRO A 227 -12.14 4.29 -1.33
N THR A 228 -13.04 4.59 -2.28
CA THR A 228 -13.94 3.62 -2.90
C THR A 228 -14.22 4.01 -4.36
N SER A 229 -14.99 3.18 -5.05
CA SER A 229 -15.46 3.45 -6.41
C SER A 229 -16.28 4.76 -6.44
N PRO A 230 -16.14 5.62 -7.48
CA PRO A 230 -16.89 6.89 -7.53
C PRO A 230 -18.41 6.74 -7.49
N ALA A 231 -18.95 5.61 -7.97
CA ALA A 231 -20.38 5.31 -7.93
C ALA A 231 -20.88 4.97 -6.51
N SER A 232 -19.97 4.65 -5.60
CA SER A 232 -20.27 4.35 -4.19
C SER A 232 -20.17 5.58 -3.29
N ILE A 233 -19.92 6.77 -3.84
CA ILE A 233 -19.82 8.03 -3.08
C ILE A 233 -21.07 8.87 -3.38
N ASP A 234 -21.92 9.01 -2.37
CA ASP A 234 -23.00 10.00 -2.42
C ASP A 234 -22.41 11.40 -2.21
N ARG A 235 -22.27 12.14 -3.32
CA ARG A 235 -21.67 13.49 -3.31
C ARG A 235 -22.54 14.54 -2.61
N SER A 236 -23.81 14.24 -2.31
CA SER A 236 -24.71 15.18 -1.64
C SER A 236 -24.50 15.21 -0.12
N SER A 237 -23.95 14.13 0.44
CA SER A 237 -23.72 13.95 1.88
C SER A 237 -22.26 14.11 2.32
N VAL A 238 -21.33 14.29 1.37
CA VAL A 238 -19.90 14.47 1.66
C VAL A 238 -19.34 15.78 1.12
N ASP A 239 -18.46 16.39 1.90
CA ASP A 239 -17.65 17.52 1.46
C ASP A 239 -16.29 17.04 0.96
N PHE A 240 -15.87 17.63 -0.16
CA PHE A 240 -14.56 17.40 -0.75
C PHE A 240 -13.64 18.58 -0.40
N GLU A 241 -12.84 18.44 0.65
CA GLU A 241 -11.85 19.44 1.00
C GLU A 241 -10.60 19.26 0.10
N GLY A 242 -10.32 20.27 -0.70
CA GLY A 242 -9.21 20.27 -1.66
C GLY A 242 -7.86 20.49 -0.98
N GLY A 243 -7.15 19.40 -0.67
CA GLY A 243 -5.74 19.41 -0.30
C GLY A 243 -5.39 20.06 1.03
N GLU A 244 -6.38 20.53 1.79
CA GLU A 244 -6.22 21.23 3.06
C GLU A 244 -7.05 20.51 4.12
N MET A 245 -6.42 20.13 5.23
CA MET A 245 -7.07 19.60 6.43
C MET A 245 -7.00 20.65 7.53
N SER A 246 -7.99 20.65 8.40
CA SER A 246 -7.94 21.39 9.66
C SER A 246 -8.47 20.55 10.81
N PHE A 247 -7.86 20.71 11.98
CA PHE A 247 -8.10 19.85 13.14
C PHE A 247 -8.93 20.55 14.21
N ALA A 248 -9.07 19.95 15.40
CA ALA A 248 -9.82 20.58 16.49
C ALA A 248 -9.24 21.96 16.85
N ILE A 249 -10.11 22.83 17.36
CA ILE A 249 -9.67 24.11 17.95
C ILE A 249 -9.02 23.81 19.30
N PHE A 250 -8.01 24.59 19.64
CA PHE A 250 -7.32 24.57 20.92
C PHE A 250 -6.96 26.00 21.37
N ASP A 251 -6.63 26.16 22.64
CA ASP A 251 -6.24 27.46 23.18
C ASP A 251 -4.87 27.88 22.63
N TYR A 252 -4.78 29.13 22.18
CA TYR A 252 -3.59 29.68 21.56
C TYR A 252 -2.77 30.48 22.55
N ASP A 253 -1.59 29.96 22.87
CA ASP A 253 -0.54 30.68 23.57
C ASP A 253 0.56 31.05 22.55
N GLU A 254 0.70 32.34 22.25
CA GLU A 254 1.65 32.83 21.26
C GLU A 254 3.11 32.57 21.68
N GLU A 255 3.43 32.74 22.98
CA GLU A 255 4.79 32.55 23.49
C GLU A 255 5.20 31.08 23.46
N LEU A 256 4.24 30.17 23.68
CA LEU A 256 4.48 28.73 23.64
C LEU A 256 4.50 28.18 22.20
N ILE A 257 3.52 28.55 21.38
CA ILE A 257 3.24 27.90 20.09
C ILE A 257 4.07 28.49 18.95
N ALA A 258 4.24 29.82 18.88
CA ALA A 258 4.94 30.44 17.76
C ALA A 258 6.40 29.95 17.60
N PRO A 259 7.19 29.75 18.67
CA PRO A 259 8.54 29.21 18.55
C PRO A 259 8.61 27.77 18.01
N LEU A 260 7.56 26.97 18.16
CA LEU A 260 7.54 25.57 17.69
C LEU A 260 7.59 25.46 16.16
N PHE A 261 7.08 26.47 15.45
CA PHE A 261 7.14 26.57 13.99
C PHE A 261 8.45 27.21 13.51
N GLY A 262 9.35 27.58 14.43
CA GLY A 262 10.71 27.99 14.13
C GLY A 262 11.64 26.77 14.05
N ARG A 263 11.97 26.34 12.83
CA ARG A 263 12.83 25.17 12.61
C ARG A 263 14.16 25.26 13.34
N GLY A 264 14.84 26.41 13.31
CA GLY A 264 16.07 26.64 14.08
C GLY A 264 17.18 25.60 13.84
N GLY A 265 17.30 25.09 12.60
CA GLY A 265 18.29 24.06 12.23
C GLY A 265 17.84 22.61 12.40
N ARG A 266 16.71 22.36 13.07
CA ARG A 266 16.17 21.02 13.32
C ARG A 266 15.67 20.31 12.06
N SER A 267 15.69 18.98 12.10
CA SER A 267 15.08 18.08 11.12
C SER A 267 13.54 18.13 11.15
N ASP A 268 12.90 17.65 10.08
CA ASP A 268 11.43 17.56 10.01
C ASP A 268 10.86 16.68 11.16
N THR A 269 11.55 15.59 11.49
CA THR A 269 11.15 14.68 12.58
C THR A 269 11.18 15.36 13.95
N GLU A 270 12.24 16.11 14.25
CA GLU A 270 12.39 16.83 15.53
C GLU A 270 11.32 17.93 15.70
N VAL A 271 11.00 18.66 14.63
CA VAL A 271 9.95 19.69 14.69
C VAL A 271 8.57 19.05 14.89
N LEU A 272 8.27 17.97 14.17
CA LEU A 272 7.01 17.23 14.37
C LEU A 272 6.86 16.69 15.79
N ALA A 273 7.93 16.10 16.35
CA ALA A 273 7.91 15.55 17.70
C ALA A 273 7.59 16.64 18.74
N ARG A 274 8.22 17.81 18.61
CA ARG A 274 7.91 18.96 19.47
C ARG A 274 6.48 19.44 19.30
N LEU A 275 5.99 19.60 18.06
CA LEU A 275 4.59 19.97 17.85
C LEU A 275 3.63 18.97 18.53
N ARG A 276 3.99 17.69 18.53
CA ARG A 276 3.19 16.63 19.15
C ARG A 276 3.19 16.67 20.69
N GLU A 277 4.25 17.17 21.31
CA GLU A 277 4.34 17.33 22.76
C GLU A 277 3.44 18.47 23.28
N TYR A 278 3.33 19.56 22.51
CA TYR A 278 2.64 20.78 22.96
C TYR A 278 1.23 20.95 22.37
N ILE A 279 0.89 20.22 21.30
CA ILE A 279 -0.44 20.25 20.69
C ILE A 279 -1.15 18.93 20.98
N SER A 280 -2.36 19.04 21.54
CA SER A 280 -3.17 17.88 21.93
C SER A 280 -3.51 16.96 20.76
N ASP A 281 -3.83 15.71 21.06
CA ASP A 281 -4.24 14.69 20.08
C ASP A 281 -5.42 15.12 19.19
N SER A 282 -6.33 15.93 19.72
CA SER A 282 -7.47 16.42 18.94
C SER A 282 -7.05 17.51 17.94
N ALA A 283 -6.07 18.35 18.30
CA ALA A 283 -5.59 19.46 17.49
C ALA A 283 -4.42 19.10 16.55
N PHE A 284 -3.64 18.08 16.89
CA PHE A 284 -2.65 17.46 16.02
C PHE A 284 -2.71 15.93 16.14
N PRO A 285 -3.58 15.28 15.36
CA PRO A 285 -3.83 13.85 15.52
C PRO A 285 -2.61 12.98 15.25
N GLY A 286 -2.43 11.96 16.09
CA GLY A 286 -1.33 11.00 15.99
C GLY A 286 -1.24 10.32 14.62
N TYR A 287 -2.35 10.14 13.92
CA TYR A 287 -2.36 9.57 12.58
C TYR A 287 -1.68 10.47 11.55
N VAL A 288 -1.91 11.78 11.60
CA VAL A 288 -1.25 12.76 10.71
C VAL A 288 0.23 12.81 11.00
N TYR A 289 0.59 12.81 12.29
CA TYR A 289 1.98 12.72 12.73
C TYR A 289 2.68 11.48 12.17
N ASN A 290 2.07 10.30 12.33
CA ASN A 290 2.60 9.03 11.81
C ASN A 290 2.72 9.02 10.29
N TYR A 291 1.73 9.57 9.57
CA TYR A 291 1.79 9.71 8.11
C TYR A 291 3.01 10.54 7.68
N LEU A 292 3.18 11.70 8.30
CA LEU A 292 4.30 12.59 8.00
C LEU A 292 5.64 11.90 8.30
N LEU A 293 5.76 11.19 9.43
CA LEU A 293 6.97 10.42 9.74
C LEU A 293 7.28 9.33 8.70
N GLN A 294 6.27 8.66 8.15
CA GLN A 294 6.48 7.61 7.13
C GLN A 294 6.97 8.17 5.80
N GLU A 295 6.64 9.42 5.47
CA GLU A 295 7.11 10.09 4.26
C GLU A 295 8.53 10.64 4.44
N LEU A 296 9.03 10.75 5.68
CA LEU A 296 10.37 11.21 5.97
C LEU A 296 11.39 10.07 5.81
N THR A 297 12.44 10.34 5.04
CA THR A 297 13.66 9.53 5.01
C THR A 297 14.77 10.27 5.75
N PRO A 298 15.79 9.58 6.28
CA PRO A 298 16.90 10.25 6.97
C PRO A 298 17.50 11.37 6.11
N GLY A 299 17.49 12.60 6.63
CA GLY A 299 17.99 13.78 5.93
C GLY A 299 17.02 14.43 4.94
N SER A 300 15.81 13.90 4.73
CA SER A 300 14.82 14.55 3.89
C SER A 300 14.32 15.86 4.51
N ARG A 301 14.02 16.83 3.63
CA ARG A 301 13.35 18.08 3.98
C ARG A 301 12.18 18.30 3.05
N ILE A 302 11.03 17.75 3.46
CA ILE A 302 9.83 17.72 2.63
C ILE A 302 8.63 18.36 3.32
N ILE A 303 8.78 18.84 4.56
CA ILE A 303 7.74 19.55 5.31
C ILE A 303 8.16 21.00 5.52
N SER A 304 7.26 21.94 5.25
CA SER A 304 7.41 23.36 5.56
C SER A 304 6.54 23.73 6.75
N PHE A 305 7.15 24.27 7.80
CA PHE A 305 6.44 24.75 8.99
C PHE A 305 6.25 26.26 8.87
N HIS A 306 5.00 26.68 8.69
CA HIS A 306 4.66 28.10 8.54
C HIS A 306 4.46 28.74 9.90
N ARG A 307 5.00 29.94 10.08
CA ARG A 307 4.72 30.72 11.29
C ARG A 307 3.21 30.95 11.47
N PRO A 308 2.70 30.86 12.71
CA PRO A 308 1.31 31.16 12.99
C PRO A 308 0.91 32.56 12.54
N SER A 309 -0.36 32.75 12.19
CA SER A 309 -0.88 34.07 11.83
C SER A 309 -2.36 34.21 12.15
N GLY A 310 -2.79 35.44 12.42
CA GLY A 310 -4.17 35.75 12.72
C GLY A 310 -5.11 35.52 11.54
N PHE A 311 -6.26 34.90 11.81
CA PHE A 311 -7.35 34.72 10.87
C PHE A 311 -8.52 35.61 11.26
N GLY A 312 -8.86 36.56 10.39
CA GLY A 312 -9.95 37.51 10.63
C GLY A 312 -9.69 38.52 11.75
N THR A 313 -8.44 38.62 12.24
CA THR A 313 -8.03 39.57 13.28
C THR A 313 -7.84 41.00 12.77
N ALA A 314 -7.57 41.17 11.47
CA ALA A 314 -7.50 42.46 10.80
C ALA A 314 -8.67 42.61 9.81
N ALA A 315 -9.68 43.40 10.18
CA ALA A 315 -10.82 43.88 9.38
C ALA A 315 -11.20 43.03 8.14
N SER A 316 -11.40 41.72 8.32
CA SER A 316 -11.66 40.82 7.20
C SER A 316 -13.15 40.71 6.90
N LYS A 317 -13.48 40.48 5.63
CA LYS A 317 -14.85 40.19 5.15
C LYS A 317 -15.35 38.77 5.52
N TYR A 318 -14.78 38.13 6.54
CA TYR A 318 -15.21 36.79 6.98
C TYR A 318 -16.44 36.90 7.87
N THR A 319 -17.33 35.92 7.79
CA THR A 319 -18.49 35.84 8.71
C THR A 319 -18.02 35.55 10.13
N ASP A 320 -18.85 35.87 11.13
CA ASP A 320 -18.51 35.58 12.53
C ASP A 320 -18.35 34.08 12.79
N GLU A 321 -19.12 33.25 12.09
CA GLU A 321 -19.00 31.80 12.12
C GLU A 321 -17.67 31.30 11.53
N GLU A 322 -17.22 31.89 10.41
CA GLU A 322 -15.92 31.57 9.81
C GLU A 322 -14.78 31.95 10.77
N LYS A 323 -14.86 33.12 11.42
CA LYS A 323 -13.84 33.60 12.38
C LYS A 323 -13.81 32.74 13.65
N LEU A 324 -14.97 32.41 14.19
CA LEU A 324 -15.10 31.56 15.38
C LEU A 324 -14.49 30.18 15.12
N ASN A 325 -14.83 29.59 13.97
CA ASN A 325 -14.35 28.27 13.61
C ASN A 325 -12.97 28.27 12.95
N ILE A 326 -12.39 29.42 12.60
CA ILE A 326 -11.13 29.51 11.87
C ILE A 326 -11.19 28.61 10.62
N ARG A 327 -12.22 28.77 9.77
CA ARG A 327 -12.44 27.95 8.56
C ARG A 327 -12.99 28.82 7.42
N ARG A 328 -12.81 28.36 6.18
CA ARG A 328 -13.40 28.96 4.97
C ARG A 328 -13.90 27.88 4.02
N THR A 329 -15.04 28.14 3.37
CA THR A 329 -15.61 27.23 2.35
C THR A 329 -14.69 27.01 1.14
N LYS A 330 -13.79 27.97 0.85
CA LYS A 330 -12.84 27.90 -0.27
C LYS A 330 -11.39 27.57 0.15
N GLY A 331 -11.17 27.17 1.41
CA GLY A 331 -9.85 26.95 1.99
C GLY A 331 -9.19 28.23 2.53
N ILE A 332 -8.33 28.04 3.52
CA ILE A 332 -7.62 29.10 4.24
C ILE A 332 -6.20 29.32 3.68
N PHE A 333 -5.57 28.30 3.09
CA PHE A 333 -4.19 28.37 2.60
C PHE A 333 -4.14 29.09 1.24
N ALA A 334 -3.84 30.39 1.28
CA ALA A 334 -3.64 31.22 0.10
C ALA A 334 -2.25 31.00 -0.55
N THR A 335 -2.12 31.31 -1.85
CA THR A 335 -0.84 31.23 -2.58
C THR A 335 0.30 32.00 -1.89
N ASN A 336 -0.02 33.12 -1.24
CA ASN A 336 0.96 33.94 -0.53
C ASN A 336 1.53 33.26 0.72
N GLU A 337 0.83 32.28 1.32
CA GLU A 337 1.34 31.53 2.47
C GLU A 337 2.58 30.71 2.06
N TYR A 338 2.55 30.09 0.89
CA TYR A 338 3.68 29.32 0.36
C TYR A 338 4.93 30.18 0.17
N ALA A 339 4.77 31.35 -0.45
CA ALA A 339 5.88 32.27 -0.72
C ALA A 339 6.56 32.78 0.55
N ARG A 340 5.81 32.85 1.67
CA ARG A 340 6.31 33.30 2.98
C ARG A 340 6.87 32.18 3.85
N SER A 341 6.78 30.93 3.36
CA SER A 341 7.22 29.76 4.10
C SER A 341 8.71 29.50 3.94
N GLU A 342 9.31 28.78 4.90
CA GLU A 342 10.72 28.41 4.84
C GLU A 342 11.06 27.50 3.64
N LEU A 343 10.10 26.69 3.18
CA LEU A 343 10.23 25.79 2.06
C LEU A 343 8.98 25.90 1.17
N PRO A 344 8.91 26.88 0.25
CA PRO A 344 7.72 27.11 -0.58
C PRO A 344 7.30 25.91 -1.43
N ASN A 345 8.30 25.13 -1.86
CA ASN A 345 8.12 23.95 -2.71
C ASN A 345 8.12 22.63 -1.92
N ALA A 346 8.04 22.69 -0.59
CA ALA A 346 7.91 21.48 0.22
C ALA A 346 6.68 20.68 -0.20
N ARG A 347 6.73 19.37 0.00
CA ARG A 347 5.58 18.49 -0.28
C ARG A 347 4.50 18.66 0.77
N HIS A 348 4.85 18.88 2.02
CA HIS A 348 3.92 19.02 3.13
C HIS A 348 4.03 20.42 3.72
N HIS A 349 2.91 20.98 4.17
CA HIS A 349 2.84 22.30 4.78
C HIS A 349 1.98 22.22 6.03
N LEU A 350 2.50 22.69 7.16
CA LEU A 350 1.79 22.80 8.42
C LEU A 350 1.73 24.26 8.84
N LYS A 351 0.54 24.75 9.20
CA LYS A 351 0.35 26.13 9.66
C LYS A 351 -0.73 26.22 10.72
N ILE A 352 -0.52 27.06 11.72
CA ILE A 352 -1.58 27.45 12.66
C ILE A 352 -2.19 28.79 12.26
N PHE A 353 -3.51 28.86 12.33
CA PHE A 353 -4.25 30.11 12.31
C PHE A 353 -4.92 30.33 13.66
N HIS A 354 -4.89 31.56 14.17
CA HIS A 354 -5.52 31.93 15.43
C HIS A 354 -6.54 33.06 15.25
N ASN A 355 -7.61 33.08 16.03
CA ASN A 355 -8.60 34.16 16.01
C ASN A 355 -8.32 35.21 17.10
N GLY A 356 -9.17 36.24 17.18
CA GLY A 356 -9.09 37.27 18.21
C GLY A 356 -9.55 36.81 19.61
N ASN A 357 -10.07 35.59 19.74
CA ASN A 357 -10.63 35.05 20.98
C ASN A 357 -9.62 34.14 21.72
N GLY A 358 -8.34 34.16 21.34
CA GLY A 358 -7.31 33.32 21.93
C GLY A 358 -7.41 31.84 21.54
N GLN A 359 -8.09 31.52 20.44
CA GLN A 359 -8.21 30.15 19.93
C GLN A 359 -7.41 29.97 18.65
N ALA A 360 -6.90 28.76 18.43
CA ALA A 360 -6.13 28.37 17.26
C ALA A 360 -6.60 27.05 16.65
N ARG A 361 -6.26 26.87 15.37
CA ARG A 361 -6.49 25.64 14.62
C ARG A 361 -5.28 25.34 13.75
N LEU A 362 -4.81 24.09 13.81
CA LEU A 362 -3.75 23.59 12.95
C LEU A 362 -4.33 23.19 11.60
N PHE A 363 -3.64 23.59 10.54
CA PHE A 363 -3.92 23.25 9.16
C PHE A 363 -2.76 22.47 8.56
N TYR A 364 -3.10 21.43 7.82
CA TYR A 364 -2.16 20.62 7.05
C TYR A 364 -2.53 20.67 5.58
N LYS A 365 -1.55 20.94 4.72
CA LYS A 365 -1.72 20.98 3.26
C LYS A 365 -0.60 20.25 2.55
N ILE A 366 -0.94 19.55 1.47
CA ILE A 366 0.03 18.81 0.66
C ILE A 366 0.16 19.44 -0.73
N ASN A 367 1.41 19.75 -1.09
CA ASN A 367 1.82 20.31 -2.37
C ASN A 367 2.24 19.16 -3.31
N GLY A 368 1.71 19.18 -4.54
CA GLY A 368 1.92 18.11 -5.53
C GLY A 368 0.75 17.11 -5.59
N GLY A 369 0.13 17.02 -6.76
CA GLY A 369 -0.77 15.93 -7.13
C GLY A 369 -2.08 15.77 -6.35
N ALA A 370 -2.84 16.85 -6.18
CA ALA A 370 -4.29 16.87 -5.83
C ALA A 370 -4.77 15.73 -4.90
N ILE A 371 -4.18 15.62 -3.71
CA ILE A 371 -4.79 14.84 -2.64
C ILE A 371 -6.07 15.56 -2.21
N LYS A 372 -7.20 14.85 -2.16
CA LYS A 372 -8.49 15.38 -1.70
C LYS A 372 -8.92 14.60 -0.47
N PHE A 373 -9.43 15.32 0.50
CA PHE A 373 -10.04 14.75 1.69
C PHE A 373 -11.54 14.68 1.46
N ILE A 374 -12.16 13.59 1.92
CA ILE A 374 -13.60 13.36 1.84
C ILE A 374 -14.09 13.19 3.27
N GLN A 375 -14.99 14.06 3.71
CA GLN A 375 -15.60 14.02 5.03
C GLN A 375 -17.11 14.06 4.89
N ASN A 376 -17.84 13.47 5.83
CA ASN A 376 -19.29 13.68 5.87
C ASN A 376 -19.57 15.14 6.24
N ARG A 377 -20.59 15.73 5.61
CA ARG A 377 -21.14 17.02 6.06
C ARG A 377 -21.57 16.88 7.52
N GLN A 378 -21.12 17.82 8.35
CA GLN A 378 -21.55 17.93 9.76
C GLN A 378 -22.91 18.59 9.85
#